data_AF-A0A2C9KW51-F1
#
_entry.id   AF-A0A2C9KW51-F1
#
_cell.length_a   1.000
_cell.length_b   1.000
_cell.length_c   1.000
_cell.angle_alpha   90.00
_cell.angle_beta   90.00
_cell.angle_gamma   90.00
#
_symmetry.space_group_name_H-M   'P 1'
#
loop_
_entity.id
_entity.type
_entity.pdbx_description
1 polymer ?
#
loop_
_entity_poly.entity_id
_entity_poly.type
_entity_poly.pdbx_seq_one_letter_code
_entity_poly.pdbx_strand_id
1 'polypeptide(L)'
;MGWKRGTVVMESKPFAHVICQKFSEDRCNYCLKRCFRSTHSHREDWKIHKTECKIMKRVPNVPTDSIRLFLRLIIRFLKGDGKQKHPNDESPCIRTFNDLMSHRDEIKADQTRSELFRIAADFVRGYTHGILQLPSDDVLLEIFGKVIVLYLTCKHLRLSVSKK
;
A
#
# COMPACT_ATOMS: atom_id res chain seq x y z
N MET A 1 17.50 32.17 2.93
CA MET A 1 17.03 31.69 1.61
C MET A 1 15.70 30.98 1.82
N GLY A 2 14.62 31.46 1.20
CA GLY A 2 13.28 30.90 1.34
C GLY A 2 12.83 30.19 0.07
N TRP A 3 11.92 29.23 0.21
CA TRP A 3 11.27 28.55 -0.91
C TRP A 3 10.43 29.54 -1.71
N LYS A 4 10.46 29.46 -3.05
CA LYS A 4 9.59 30.27 -3.91
C LYS A 4 8.24 29.57 -4.07
N ARG A 5 7.20 30.36 -4.35
CA ARG A 5 5.88 29.79 -4.70
C ARG A 5 6.02 28.86 -5.90
N GLY A 6 5.47 27.66 -5.79
CA GLY A 6 5.52 26.63 -6.84
C GLY A 6 6.79 25.77 -6.82
N THR A 7 7.72 25.99 -5.89
CA THR A 7 8.86 25.09 -5.72
C THR A 7 8.41 23.75 -5.14
N VAL A 8 8.83 22.66 -5.79
CA VAL A 8 8.69 21.32 -5.23
C VAL A 8 9.65 21.21 -4.05
N VAL A 9 9.09 21.05 -2.86
CA VAL A 9 9.86 20.91 -1.62
C VAL A 9 10.30 19.45 -1.43
N MET A 10 9.48 18.50 -1.88
CA MET A 10 9.74 17.06 -1.74
C MET A 10 8.95 16.26 -2.78
N GLU A 11 9.55 15.17 -3.25
CA GLU A 11 8.91 14.15 -4.07
C GLU A 11 9.19 12.76 -3.48
N SER A 12 8.16 11.93 -3.37
CA SER A 12 8.30 10.56 -2.88
C SER A 12 7.39 9.61 -3.66
N LYS A 13 7.86 8.38 -3.87
CA LYS A 13 7.06 7.31 -4.45
C LYS A 13 6.28 6.61 -3.33
N PRO A 14 5.05 6.15 -3.61
CA PRO A 14 4.26 5.43 -2.61
C PRO A 14 4.97 4.13 -2.18
N PHE A 15 5.09 3.91 -0.87
CA PHE A 15 5.63 2.66 -0.32
C PHE A 15 4.82 1.44 -0.76
N ALA A 16 3.49 1.56 -0.77
CA ALA A 16 2.56 0.63 -1.37
C ALA A 16 1.40 1.41 -1.99
N HIS A 17 0.83 0.90 -3.06
CA HIS A 17 -0.37 1.46 -3.70
C HIS A 17 -1.22 0.35 -4.30
N VAL A 18 -2.49 0.67 -4.49
CA VAL A 18 -3.46 -0.12 -5.24
C VAL A 18 -4.27 0.82 -6.12
N ILE A 19 -4.69 0.35 -7.28
CA ILE A 19 -5.67 1.11 -8.07
C ILE A 19 -7.07 0.87 -7.52
N CYS A 20 -7.92 1.90 -7.57
CA CYS A 20 -9.34 1.71 -7.33
C CYS A 20 -9.94 0.82 -8.41
N GLN A 21 -10.76 -0.15 -8.01
CA GLN A 21 -11.37 -1.11 -8.93
C GLN A 21 -12.14 -0.44 -10.09
N LYS A 22 -12.72 0.75 -9.86
CA LYS A 22 -13.39 1.54 -10.90
C LYS A 22 -12.48 1.95 -12.07
N PHE A 23 -11.16 1.93 -11.87
CA PHE A 23 -10.18 2.32 -12.90
C PHE A 23 -9.26 1.17 -13.31
N SER A 24 -9.50 -0.06 -12.86
CA SER A 24 -8.59 -1.19 -13.12
C SER A 24 -8.55 -1.63 -14.58
N GLU A 25 -9.56 -1.30 -15.38
CA GLU A 25 -9.61 -1.60 -16.82
C GLU A 25 -8.87 -0.54 -17.65
N ASP A 26 -8.96 0.73 -17.24
CA ASP A 26 -8.40 1.85 -18.02
C ASP A 26 -6.95 2.17 -17.68
N ARG A 27 -6.46 1.72 -16.53
CA ARG A 27 -5.16 2.12 -15.99
C ARG A 27 -4.37 0.92 -15.51
N CYS A 28 -3.06 1.02 -15.66
CA CYS A 28 -2.17 0.01 -15.13
C CYS A 28 -2.20 0.01 -13.59
N ASN A 29 -2.38 -1.19 -13.00
CA ASN A 29 -2.30 -1.42 -11.56
C ASN A 29 -0.98 -0.97 -10.93
N TYR A 30 0.08 -0.82 -11.72
CA TYR A 30 1.41 -0.43 -11.29
C TYR A 30 1.75 1.04 -11.57
N CYS A 31 1.76 1.46 -12.84
CA CYS A 31 2.21 2.82 -13.17
C CYS A 31 1.11 3.88 -12.98
N LEU A 32 -0.12 3.46 -12.70
CA LEU A 32 -1.33 4.29 -12.56
C LEU A 32 -1.68 5.14 -13.79
N LYS A 33 -0.93 4.96 -14.88
CA LYS A 33 -1.15 5.62 -16.18
C LYS A 33 -2.21 4.87 -16.97
N ARG A 34 -2.90 5.62 -17.83
CA ARG A 34 -3.80 5.04 -18.83
C ARG A 34 -2.95 4.23 -19.81
N CYS A 35 -3.10 2.91 -19.81
CA CYS A 35 -2.21 2.03 -20.55
C CYS A 35 -3.06 0.99 -21.28
N PHE A 36 -3.11 1.07 -22.60
CA PHE A 36 -3.87 0.14 -23.44
C PHE A 36 -3.26 -1.28 -23.48
N ARG A 37 -2.10 -1.50 -22.83
CA ARG A 37 -1.43 -2.80 -22.77
C ARG A 37 -0.85 -3.02 -21.37
N SER A 38 -1.34 -4.07 -20.70
CA SER A 38 -0.97 -4.51 -19.35
C SER A 38 0.44 -5.10 -19.22
N THR A 39 1.27 -5.02 -20.27
CA THR A 39 2.60 -5.67 -20.34
C THR A 39 3.72 -4.90 -19.65
N HIS A 40 3.45 -3.71 -19.09
CA HIS A 40 4.42 -2.96 -18.29
C HIS A 40 4.49 -3.50 -16.85
N SER A 41 4.90 -4.77 -16.69
CA SER A 41 5.25 -5.33 -15.39
C SER A 41 6.67 -4.90 -15.03
N HIS A 42 6.80 -3.89 -14.16
CA HIS A 42 8.10 -3.51 -13.63
C HIS A 42 8.62 -4.63 -12.72
N ARG A 43 9.90 -5.01 -12.90
CA ARG A 43 10.53 -6.15 -12.19
C ARG A 43 10.44 -6.03 -10.67
N GLU A 44 10.37 -4.81 -10.14
CA GLU A 44 10.31 -4.53 -8.70
C GLU A 44 8.95 -4.86 -8.10
N ASP A 45 7.84 -4.44 -8.73
CA ASP A 45 6.48 -4.74 -8.24
C ASP A 45 6.11 -6.20 -8.47
N TRP A 46 6.69 -6.84 -9.51
CA TRP A 46 6.52 -8.28 -9.73
C TRP A 46 6.87 -9.11 -8.49
N LYS A 47 7.82 -8.66 -7.67
CA LYS A 47 8.15 -9.34 -6.41
C LYS A 47 6.91 -9.44 -5.51
N ILE A 48 6.13 -8.37 -5.37
CA ILE A 48 4.92 -8.33 -4.52
C ILE A 48 3.75 -8.95 -5.27
N HIS A 49 3.54 -8.53 -6.52
CA HIS A 49 2.44 -8.95 -7.35
C HIS A 49 2.44 -10.46 -7.61
N LYS A 50 3.60 -11.14 -7.70
CA LYS A 50 3.63 -12.60 -7.87
C LYS A 50 2.90 -13.34 -6.73
N THR A 51 3.09 -12.89 -5.49
CA THR A 51 2.40 -13.46 -4.32
C THR A 51 0.92 -13.08 -4.34
N GLU A 52 0.62 -11.80 -4.56
CA GLU A 52 -0.74 -11.25 -4.61
C GLU A 52 -1.58 -11.91 -5.72
N CYS A 53 -1.03 -12.06 -6.92
CA CYS A 53 -1.67 -12.67 -8.09
C CYS A 53 -2.03 -14.13 -7.84
N LYS A 54 -1.14 -14.89 -7.16
CA LYS A 54 -1.42 -16.28 -6.77
C LYS A 54 -2.62 -16.37 -5.82
N ILE A 55 -2.77 -15.41 -4.92
CA ILE A 55 -3.91 -15.32 -3.98
C ILE A 55 -5.18 -14.93 -4.75
N MET A 56 -5.12 -13.86 -5.56
CA MET A 56 -6.28 -13.34 -6.30
C MET A 56 -6.88 -14.33 -7.29
N LYS A 57 -6.06 -15.19 -7.91
CA LYS A 57 -6.56 -16.22 -8.85
C LYS A 57 -7.44 -17.28 -8.20
N ARG A 58 -7.44 -17.41 -6.86
CA ARG A 58 -8.24 -18.43 -6.16
C ARG A 58 -9.67 -18.00 -5.88
N VAL A 59 -9.96 -16.71 -5.97
CA VAL A 59 -11.30 -16.18 -5.70
C VAL A 59 -11.90 -15.54 -6.95
N PRO A 60 -13.22 -15.64 -7.15
CA PRO A 60 -13.88 -14.97 -8.26
C PRO A 60 -13.99 -13.46 -8.05
N ASN A 61 -14.09 -13.01 -6.80
CA ASN A 61 -14.35 -11.60 -6.47
C ASN A 61 -13.08 -10.90 -6.01
N VAL A 62 -12.78 -9.75 -6.62
CA VAL A 62 -11.67 -8.89 -6.19
C VAL A 62 -12.01 -8.24 -4.85
N PRO A 63 -11.14 -8.33 -3.82
CA PRO A 63 -11.36 -7.65 -2.55
C PRO A 63 -11.36 -6.13 -2.69
N THR A 64 -11.92 -5.46 -1.69
CA THR A 64 -11.93 -3.99 -1.61
C THR A 64 -10.50 -3.42 -1.69
N ASP A 65 -10.40 -2.18 -2.19
CA ASP A 65 -9.13 -1.47 -2.34
C ASP A 65 -8.32 -1.46 -1.03
N SER A 66 -8.98 -1.20 0.10
CA SER A 66 -8.36 -1.18 1.43
C SER A 66 -7.76 -2.53 1.83
N ILE A 67 -8.47 -3.65 1.56
CA ILE A 67 -7.95 -4.99 1.85
C ILE A 67 -6.77 -5.33 0.95
N ARG A 68 -6.82 -4.95 -0.34
CA ARG A 68 -5.69 -5.16 -1.26
C ARG A 68 -4.47 -4.36 -0.81
N LEU A 69 -4.66 -3.12 -0.36
CA LEU A 69 -3.58 -2.30 0.18
C LEU A 69 -3.00 -2.92 1.46
N PHE A 70 -3.86 -3.37 2.36
CA PHE A 70 -3.47 -4.04 3.59
C PHE A 70 -2.64 -5.31 3.31
N LEU A 71 -3.11 -6.16 2.39
CA LEU A 71 -2.38 -7.35 1.95
C LEU A 71 -1.00 -7.01 1.35
N ARG A 72 -0.91 -5.97 0.51
CA ARG A 72 0.37 -5.54 -0.06
C ARG A 72 1.36 -5.09 1.02
N LEU A 73 0.90 -4.38 2.04
CA LEU A 73 1.74 -3.96 3.17
C LEU A 73 2.20 -5.14 4.01
N ILE A 74 1.35 -6.14 4.25
CA ILE A 74 1.73 -7.39 4.90
C ILE A 74 2.83 -8.11 4.10
N ILE A 75 2.67 -8.24 2.78
CA ILE A 75 3.68 -8.87 1.92
C ILE A 75 5.01 -8.12 1.98
N ARG A 76 4.99 -6.77 1.99
CA ARG A 76 6.20 -5.94 2.14
C ARG A 76 6.85 -6.12 3.51
N PHE A 77 6.05 -6.17 4.57
CA PHE A 77 6.52 -6.43 5.93
C PHE A 77 7.24 -7.78 6.02
N LEU A 78 6.64 -8.85 5.48
CA LEU A 78 7.21 -10.20 5.48
C LEU A 78 8.53 -10.30 4.69
N LYS A 79 8.79 -9.36 3.78
CA LYS A 79 10.06 -9.25 3.05
C LYS A 79 11.12 -8.42 3.75
N GLY A 80 10.78 -7.80 4.88
CA GLY A 80 11.67 -6.91 5.61
C GLY A 80 11.79 -5.51 4.99
N ASP A 81 10.86 -5.11 4.12
CA ASP A 81 10.92 -3.81 3.42
C ASP A 81 10.64 -2.61 4.37
N GLY A 82 10.21 -2.85 5.62
CA GLY A 82 9.80 -1.81 6.55
C GLY A 82 10.89 -0.79 6.95
N LYS A 83 12.17 -1.19 6.84
CA LYS A 83 13.34 -0.34 7.12
C LYS A 83 13.89 0.38 5.88
N GLN A 84 13.32 0.13 4.70
CA GLN A 84 13.80 0.76 3.47
C GLN A 84 13.54 2.27 3.53
N LYS A 85 14.61 3.04 3.38
CA LYS A 85 14.55 4.49 3.17
C LYS A 85 14.20 4.76 1.70
N HIS A 86 13.43 5.80 1.41
CA HIS A 86 13.20 6.16 0.03
C HIS A 86 14.49 6.81 -0.53
N PRO A 87 14.89 6.52 -1.78
CA PRO A 87 16.14 7.05 -2.34
C PRO A 87 16.22 8.58 -2.38
N ASN A 88 15.07 9.25 -2.39
CA ASN A 88 14.95 10.71 -2.41
C ASN A 88 14.68 11.31 -1.03
N ASP A 89 14.68 10.51 0.04
CA ASP A 89 14.54 11.06 1.40
C ASP A 89 15.82 11.80 1.77
N GLU A 90 15.71 13.12 1.94
CA GLU A 90 16.80 13.98 2.37
C GLU A 90 16.62 14.39 3.84
N SER A 91 17.73 14.53 4.56
CA SER A 91 17.72 15.02 5.94
C SER A 91 17.07 16.42 6.01
N PRO A 92 16.17 16.68 6.99
CA PRO A 92 15.83 15.87 8.16
C PRO A 92 14.66 14.89 7.94
N CYS A 93 14.06 14.85 6.76
CA CYS A 93 12.83 14.11 6.47
C CYS A 93 13.08 12.66 6.01
N ILE A 94 13.92 11.94 6.75
CA ILE A 94 14.13 10.50 6.51
C ILE A 94 13.14 9.74 7.39
N ARG A 95 12.13 9.12 6.76
CA ARG A 95 11.13 8.30 7.45
C ARG A 95 10.95 6.97 6.72
N THR A 96 10.94 5.91 7.48
CA THR A 96 10.64 4.56 7.00
C THR A 96 9.23 4.17 7.39
N PHE A 97 8.72 3.07 6.82
CA PHE A 97 7.42 2.53 7.22
C PHE A 97 7.37 2.16 8.71
N ASN A 98 8.51 1.76 9.27
CA ASN A 98 8.60 1.44 10.69
C ASN A 98 8.43 2.66 11.59
N ASP A 99 8.81 3.86 11.12
CA ASP A 99 8.71 5.11 11.86
C ASP A 99 7.28 5.70 11.86
N LEU A 100 6.33 5.06 11.18
CA LEU A 100 4.94 5.49 11.16
C LEU A 100 4.25 5.14 12.48
N MET A 101 3.42 6.06 12.98
CA MET A 101 2.57 5.80 14.14
C MET A 101 1.41 4.89 13.72
N SER A 102 1.22 3.79 14.46
CA SER A 102 0.11 2.87 14.23
C SER A 102 -1.16 3.26 14.96
N HIS A 103 -1.07 4.04 16.05
CA HIS A 103 -2.19 4.31 16.97
C HIS A 103 -2.91 3.03 17.41
N ARG A 104 -2.13 1.95 17.61
CA ARG A 104 -2.68 0.61 17.89
C ARG A 104 -3.48 0.60 19.20
N ASP A 105 -3.05 1.37 20.20
CA ASP A 105 -3.65 1.35 21.53
C ASP A 105 -4.99 2.09 21.49
N GLU A 106 -5.08 3.18 20.73
CA GLU A 106 -6.31 3.90 20.43
C GLU A 106 -7.29 3.07 19.59
N ILE A 107 -6.79 2.26 18.65
CA ILE A 107 -7.61 1.32 17.89
C ILE A 107 -8.17 0.22 18.81
N LYS A 108 -7.37 -0.32 19.73
CA LYS A 108 -7.82 -1.32 20.72
C LYS A 108 -8.89 -0.73 21.67
N ALA A 109 -8.78 0.54 22.01
CA ALA A 109 -9.75 1.22 22.87
C ALA A 109 -11.07 1.56 22.14
N ASP A 110 -11.04 1.72 20.82
CA ASP A 110 -12.23 2.01 20.00
C ASP A 110 -12.87 0.71 19.49
N GLN A 111 -14.10 0.43 19.96
CA GLN A 111 -14.83 -0.80 19.62
C GLN A 111 -15.09 -0.94 18.11
N THR A 112 -15.42 0.16 17.43
CA THR A 112 -15.73 0.13 15.99
C THR A 112 -14.46 -0.17 15.18
N ARG A 113 -13.35 0.48 15.52
CA ARG A 113 -12.06 0.27 14.84
C ARG A 113 -11.47 -1.10 15.13
N SER A 114 -11.63 -1.60 16.36
CA SER A 114 -11.26 -2.96 16.74
C SER A 114 -12.03 -4.02 15.96
N GLU A 115 -13.33 -3.81 15.76
CA GLU A 115 -14.16 -4.72 14.95
C GLU A 115 -13.75 -4.67 13.46
N LEU A 116 -13.51 -3.48 12.92
CA LEU A 116 -12.99 -3.31 11.56
C LEU A 116 -11.65 -4.03 11.37
N PHE A 117 -10.75 -3.96 12.37
CA PHE A 117 -9.51 -4.70 12.36
C PHE A 117 -9.74 -6.20 12.31
N ARG A 118 -10.60 -6.75 13.18
CA ARG A 118 -10.93 -8.19 13.21
C ARG A 118 -11.47 -8.67 11.86
N ILE A 119 -12.44 -7.96 11.29
CA ILE A 119 -13.00 -8.27 9.98
C ILE A 119 -11.90 -8.28 8.90
N ALA A 120 -11.02 -7.27 8.89
CA ALA A 120 -9.93 -7.21 7.93
C ALA A 120 -8.90 -8.33 8.13
N ALA A 121 -8.53 -8.64 9.37
CA ALA A 121 -7.58 -9.68 9.72
C ALA A 121 -8.12 -11.08 9.36
N ASP A 122 -9.36 -11.38 9.73
CA ASP A 122 -10.03 -12.64 9.42
C ASP A 122 -10.20 -12.82 7.92
N PHE A 123 -10.60 -11.76 7.21
CA PHE A 123 -10.69 -11.78 5.76
C PHE A 123 -9.33 -12.12 5.14
N VAL A 124 -8.25 -11.42 5.52
CA VAL A 124 -6.92 -11.69 4.95
C VAL A 124 -6.43 -13.09 5.32
N ARG A 125 -6.70 -13.57 6.55
CA ARG A 125 -6.38 -14.95 6.98
C ARG A 125 -7.05 -15.99 6.09
N GLY A 126 -8.36 -15.88 5.88
CA GLY A 126 -9.09 -16.78 4.98
C GLY A 126 -8.61 -16.65 3.54
N TYR A 127 -8.40 -15.41 3.10
CA TYR A 127 -8.04 -15.10 1.73
C TYR A 127 -6.66 -15.62 1.33
N THR A 128 -5.69 -15.59 2.25
CA THR A 128 -4.31 -16.06 2.00
C THR A 128 -4.04 -17.47 2.51
N HIS A 129 -5.06 -18.19 2.97
CA HIS A 129 -4.91 -19.50 3.60
C HIS A 129 -4.14 -20.49 2.71
N GLY A 130 -3.13 -21.14 3.28
CA GLY A 130 -2.25 -22.09 2.58
C GLY A 130 -1.35 -21.46 1.50
N ILE A 131 -1.26 -20.13 1.39
CA ILE A 131 -0.32 -19.42 0.50
C ILE A 131 0.68 -18.61 1.31
N LEU A 132 0.18 -17.83 2.26
CA LEU A 132 0.96 -16.87 3.02
C LEU A 132 0.80 -17.18 4.50
N GLN A 133 1.94 -17.34 5.19
CA GLN A 133 1.97 -17.39 6.64
C GLN A 133 1.90 -15.96 7.17
N LEU A 134 0.77 -15.61 7.77
CA LEU A 134 0.54 -14.28 8.31
C LEU A 134 1.17 -14.14 9.70
N PRO A 135 1.62 -12.93 10.08
CA PRO A 135 2.15 -12.68 11.41
C PRO A 135 1.05 -12.71 12.48
N SER A 136 1.45 -12.50 13.74
CA SER A 136 0.51 -12.39 14.87
C SER A 136 -0.45 -11.22 14.72
N ASP A 137 -1.57 -11.25 15.43
CA ASP A 137 -2.57 -10.19 15.39
C ASP A 137 -2.01 -8.84 15.86
N ASP A 138 -1.10 -8.81 16.83
CA ASP A 138 -0.47 -7.55 17.25
C ASP A 138 0.33 -6.88 16.12
N VAL A 139 1.03 -7.68 15.29
CA VAL A 139 1.77 -7.16 14.14
C VAL A 139 0.81 -6.76 13.02
N LEU A 140 -0.24 -7.55 12.77
CA LEU A 140 -1.27 -7.18 11.80
C LEU A 140 -1.97 -5.88 12.19
N LEU A 141 -2.25 -5.70 13.48
CA LEU A 141 -2.84 -4.48 14.02
C LEU A 141 -1.91 -3.29 13.88
N GLU A 142 -0.61 -3.47 14.09
CA GLU A 142 0.38 -2.42 13.87
C GLU A 142 0.37 -1.95 12.40
N ILE A 143 0.34 -2.90 11.45
CA ILE A 143 0.26 -2.59 10.02
C ILE A 143 -1.10 -1.93 9.68
N PHE A 144 -2.19 -2.47 10.21
CA PHE A 144 -3.54 -1.96 9.98
C PHE A 144 -3.71 -0.52 10.48
N GLY A 145 -3.18 -0.23 11.66
CA GLY A 145 -3.17 1.12 12.21
C GLY A 145 -2.40 2.10 11.33
N LYS A 146 -1.23 1.69 10.81
CA LYS A 146 -0.46 2.48 9.83
C LYS A 146 -1.23 2.71 8.52
N VAL A 147 -2.12 1.79 8.11
CA VAL A 147 -3.02 1.97 6.95
C VAL A 147 -4.05 3.04 7.23
N ILE A 148 -4.77 2.96 8.35
CA ILE A 148 -5.88 3.87 8.67
C ILE A 148 -5.40 5.32 8.77
N VAL A 149 -4.25 5.52 9.41
CA VAL A 149 -3.74 6.85 9.75
C VAL A 149 -3.12 7.55 8.53
N LEU A 150 -2.53 6.79 7.61
CA LEU A 150 -1.77 7.33 6.47
C LEU A 150 -2.46 7.11 5.12
N TYR A 151 -3.74 6.76 5.10
CA TYR A 151 -4.47 6.53 3.85
C TYR A 151 -4.65 7.85 3.07
N LEU A 152 -3.83 8.06 2.04
CA LEU A 152 -3.97 9.16 1.10
C LEU A 152 -4.74 8.69 -0.14
N THR A 153 -5.88 9.31 -0.42
CA THR A 153 -6.59 9.10 -1.68
C THR A 153 -5.99 9.98 -2.77
N CYS A 154 -5.35 9.39 -3.77
CA CYS A 154 -4.84 10.14 -4.91
C CYS A 154 -5.99 10.50 -5.87
N LYS A 155 -6.51 11.73 -5.76
CA LYS A 155 -7.53 12.26 -6.66
C LYS A 155 -6.84 13.01 -7.80
N HIS A 156 -6.95 12.48 -9.02
CA HIS A 156 -6.38 13.02 -10.27
C HIS A 156 -4.84 13.10 -10.33
N LEU A 157 -4.19 12.05 -10.88
CA LEU A 157 -2.86 12.17 -11.48
C LEU A 157 -2.92 13.10 -12.69
N ARG A 158 -2.60 14.39 -12.52
CA ARG A 158 -2.11 15.24 -13.63
C ARG A 158 -0.66 14.86 -13.87
N LEU A 159 -0.44 13.86 -14.71
CA LEU A 159 0.90 13.51 -15.18
C LEU A 159 1.38 14.63 -16.10
N SER A 160 2.28 15.49 -15.61
CA SER A 160 3.10 16.33 -16.48
C SER A 160 3.95 15.39 -17.33
N VAL A 161 3.58 15.27 -18.60
CA VAL A 161 4.43 14.65 -19.61
C VAL A 161 5.64 15.56 -19.75
N SER A 162 6.77 15.15 -19.15
CA SER A 162 8.06 15.77 -19.47
C SER A 162 8.32 15.45 -20.94
N LYS A 163 8.10 16.45 -21.80
CA LYS A 163 8.54 16.40 -23.20
C LYS A 163 10.06 16.41 -23.15
N LYS A 164 10.67 15.28 -23.57
CA LYS A 164 12.06 15.27 -24.00
C LYS A 164 12.22 16.15 -25.23
#